data_AF-H8IAH6-F1
#
_entry.id   AF-H8IAH6-F1
#
_cell.length_a   1.000
_cell.length_b   1.000
_cell.length_c   1.000
_cell.angle_alpha   90.00
_cell.angle_beta   90.00
_cell.angle_gamma   90.00
#
_symmetry.space_group_name_H-M   'P 1'
#
loop_
_entity.id
_entity.type
_entity.pdbx_description
1 polymer ?
#
loop_
_entity_poly.entity_id
_entity_poly.type
_entity_poly.pdbx_seq_one_letter_code
_entity_poly.pdbx_strand_id
1 'polypeptide(L)'
;MDEQRGLGEKCFEVKKRNKGYYVYRSTTFWDKQSKKRRKKSSYVGVLDGEKGLVRGKREAGSLRSVTVRYGNALLLDWALKDLVGPLEDAFGGLWPSVYALV
;
A
#
# COMPACT_ATOMS: atom_id res chain seq x y z
N MET A 1 -27.58 -17.23 13.46
CA MET A 1 -26.17 -17.63 13.70
C MET A 1 -25.70 -18.75 12.77
N ASP A 2 -26.60 -19.55 12.19
CA ASP A 2 -26.23 -20.71 11.35
C ASP A 2 -25.86 -20.39 9.90
N GLU A 3 -26.39 -19.31 9.31
CA GLU A 3 -26.03 -18.88 7.95
C GLU A 3 -24.54 -18.51 7.83
N GLN A 4 -23.97 -17.85 8.85
CA GLN A 4 -22.54 -17.50 8.90
C GLN A 4 -21.64 -18.73 9.06
N ARG A 5 -22.15 -19.80 9.68
CA ARG A 5 -21.43 -21.07 9.86
C ARG A 5 -21.32 -21.87 8.56
N GLY A 6 -22.32 -21.78 7.68
CA GLY A 6 -22.31 -22.39 6.34
C GLY A 6 -21.31 -21.74 5.37
N LEU A 7 -21.05 -20.43 5.53
CA LEU A 7 -20.14 -19.65 4.67
C LEU A 7 -18.64 -19.82 5.02
N GLY A 8 -18.30 -20.53 6.10
CA GLY A 8 -16.90 -20.72 6.52
C GLY A 8 -16.23 -19.46 7.09
N GLU A 9 -17.01 -18.43 7.43
CA GLU A 9 -16.50 -17.14 7.91
C GLU A 9 -16.30 -17.14 9.43
N LYS A 10 -15.28 -17.85 9.93
CA LYS A 10 -15.17 -18.14 11.37
C LYS A 10 -14.13 -17.35 12.17
N CYS A 11 -13.14 -16.68 11.55
CA CYS A 11 -12.00 -16.22 12.36
C CYS A 11 -11.61 -14.76 12.11
N PHE A 12 -11.74 -13.93 13.16
CA PHE A 12 -10.95 -12.71 13.28
C PHE A 12 -9.54 -13.08 13.75
N GLU A 13 -8.53 -12.57 13.06
CA GLU A 13 -7.12 -12.79 13.33
C GLU A 13 -6.49 -11.44 13.68
N VAL A 14 -6.00 -11.29 14.91
CA VAL A 14 -5.36 -10.05 15.36
C VAL A 14 -3.85 -10.20 15.23
N LYS A 15 -3.21 -9.30 14.48
CA LYS A 15 -1.76 -9.23 14.32
C LYS A 15 -1.22 -7.96 14.94
N LYS A 16 -0.28 -8.09 15.87
CA LYS A 16 0.47 -6.95 16.40
C LYS A 16 1.57 -6.57 15.40
N ARG A 17 1.59 -5.31 14.97
CA ARG A 17 2.71 -4.71 14.21
C ARG A 17 3.03 -3.35 14.79
N ASN A 18 4.31 -3.12 15.11
CA ASN A 18 4.78 -1.93 15.83
C ASN A 18 3.95 -1.67 17.11
N LYS A 19 3.31 -0.50 17.20
CA LYS A 19 2.46 -0.08 18.32
C LYS A 19 0.97 -0.40 18.14
N GLY A 20 0.57 -1.02 17.02
CA GLY A 20 -0.84 -1.24 16.67
C GLY A 20 -1.25 -2.71 16.65
N TYR A 21 -2.52 -2.97 16.97
CA TYR A 21 -3.17 -4.27 16.81
C TYR A 21 -4.07 -4.23 15.59
N TYR A 22 -3.76 -5.02 14.57
CA TYR A 22 -4.48 -5.02 13.30
C TYR A 22 -5.36 -6.26 13.20
N VAL A 23 -6.64 -6.05 12.90
CA VAL A 23 -7.63 -7.11 12.82
C VAL A 23 -7.86 -7.49 11.36
N TYR A 24 -7.76 -8.79 11.10
CA TYR A 24 -8.02 -9.43 9.83
C TYR A 24 -9.19 -10.39 9.97
N ARG A 25 -9.90 -10.64 8.87
CA ARG A 25 -10.92 -11.67 8.75
C ARG A 25 -10.37 -12.77 7.86
N SER A 26 -10.13 -13.93 8.45
CA SER A 26 -9.59 -15.11 7.77
C SER A 26 -10.73 -16.03 7.36
N THR A 27 -10.80 -16.29 6.06
CA THR A 27 -11.79 -17.16 5.41
C THR A 27 -11.07 -18.17 4.54
N THR A 28 -11.57 -19.40 4.46
CA THR A 28 -11.00 -20.42 3.57
C THR A 28 -12.00 -20.70 2.47
N PHE A 29 -11.60 -20.51 1.22
CA PHE A 29 -12.45 -20.75 0.06
C PHE A 29 -11.88 -21.88 -0.80
N TRP A 30 -12.76 -22.58 -1.51
CA TRP A 30 -12.36 -23.59 -2.48
C TRP A 30 -11.99 -22.91 -3.79
N ASP A 31 -10.72 -22.98 -4.18
CA ASP A 31 -10.28 -22.52 -5.49
C ASP A 31 -10.53 -23.64 -6.51
N LYS A 32 -11.52 -23.43 -7.38
CA LYS A 32 -11.90 -24.39 -8.43
C LYS A 32 -10.81 -24.59 -9.48
N GLN A 33 -10.01 -23.57 -9.78
CA GLN A 33 -8.93 -23.67 -10.78
C GLN A 33 -7.78 -24.51 -10.25
N SER A 34 -7.36 -24.23 -9.02
CA SER A 34 -6.26 -24.96 -8.37
C SER A 34 -6.69 -26.29 -7.75
N LYS A 35 -8.00 -26.59 -7.71
CA LYS A 35 -8.64 -27.71 -6.99
C LYS A 35 -8.13 -27.88 -5.56
N LYS A 36 -7.89 -26.76 -4.86
CA LYS A 36 -7.31 -26.74 -3.50
C LYS A 36 -8.04 -25.70 -2.64
N ARG A 37 -8.05 -25.92 -1.32
CA ARG A 37 -8.50 -24.90 -0.35
C ARG A 37 -7.45 -23.79 -0.25
N ARG A 38 -7.86 -22.54 -0.39
CA ARG A 38 -7.01 -21.36 -0.21
C ARG A 38 -7.53 -20.49 0.92
N LYS A 39 -6.61 -20.01 1.76
CA LYS A 39 -6.91 -19.04 2.82
C LYS A 39 -6.90 -17.63 2.22
N LYS A 40 -7.93 -16.84 2.54
CA LYS A 40 -8.05 -15.41 2.24
C LYS A 40 -8.17 -14.64 3.54
N SER A 41 -7.21 -13.77 3.82
CA SER A 41 -7.23 -12.83 4.94
C SER A 41 -7.59 -11.44 4.43
N SER A 42 -8.70 -10.88 4.89
CA SER A 42 -9.15 -9.52 4.54
C SER A 42 -8.92 -8.57 5.72
N TYR A 43 -8.32 -7.41 5.49
CA TYR A 43 -8.12 -6.42 6.56
C TYR A 43 -9.46 -5.78 6.99
N VAL A 44 -9.67 -5.66 8.30
CA VAL A 44 -10.90 -5.12 8.91
C VAL A 44 -10.66 -3.76 9.56
N GLY A 45 -9.56 -3.60 10.29
CA GLY A 45 -9.28 -2.37 11.02
C GLY A 45 -8.21 -2.50 12.09
N VAL A 46 -8.11 -1.48 12.95
CA VAL A 46 -7.18 -1.42 14.08
C VAL A 46 -7.97 -1.57 15.38
N LEU A 47 -7.42 -2.29 16.35
CA LEU A 47 -7.94 -2.38 17.70
C LEU A 47 -7.32 -1.24 18.53
N ASP A 48 -8.16 -0.32 18.99
CA ASP A 48 -7.83 0.75 19.92
C ASP A 48 -8.31 0.37 21.32
N GLY A 49 -7.52 0.64 22.35
CA GLY A 49 -7.84 0.30 23.74
C GLY A 49 -9.01 1.10 24.31
N GLU A 50 -9.25 2.31 23.81
CA GLU A 50 -10.34 3.18 24.28
C GLU A 50 -11.59 3.07 23.39
N LYS A 51 -11.39 2.94 22.07
CA LYS A 51 -12.46 3.00 21.07
C LYS A 51 -12.88 1.64 20.52
N GLY A 52 -12.20 0.56 20.90
CA GLY A 52 -12.45 -0.78 20.38
C GLY A 52 -12.02 -0.94 18.91
N LEU A 53 -12.76 -1.72 18.12
CA LEU A 53 -12.41 -1.99 16.72
C LEU A 53 -12.73 -0.78 15.83
N VAL A 54 -11.69 0.00 15.51
CA VAL A 54 -11.76 1.08 14.53
C VAL A 54 -11.62 0.48 13.13
N ARG A 55 -12.75 0.33 12.42
CA ARG A 55 -12.76 -0.17 11.04
C ARG A 55 -11.95 0.78 10.16
N GLY A 56 -10.98 0.24 9.44
CA GLY A 56 -10.26 1.02 8.45
C GLY A 56 -11.23 1.41 7.34
N LYS A 57 -11.53 2.70 7.19
CA LYS A 57 -12.16 3.16 5.96
C LYS A 57 -11.21 2.77 4.83
N ARG A 58 -11.70 2.04 3.82
CA ARG A 58 -11.07 2.02 2.50
C ARG A 58 -11.25 3.42 1.91
N GLU A 59 -10.58 4.42 2.49
CA GLU A 59 -10.40 5.68 1.79
C GLU A 59 -9.55 5.34 0.58
N ALA A 60 -10.18 5.47 -0.59
CA ALA A 60 -9.56 5.29 -1.89
C ALA A 60 -8.16 5.91 -1.86
N GLY A 61 -7.12 5.08 -1.96
CA GLY A 61 -5.71 5.50 -1.91
C GLY A 61 -5.25 6.37 -3.08
N SER A 62 -6.17 7.11 -3.71
CA SER A 62 -5.94 7.73 -5.00
C SER A 62 -5.52 9.20 -4.94
N LEU A 63 -5.78 9.93 -3.85
CA LEU A 63 -5.46 11.37 -3.82
C LEU A 63 -4.11 11.66 -3.16
N ARG A 64 -3.86 11.14 -1.94
CA ARG A 64 -2.56 11.38 -1.25
C ARG A 64 -1.37 10.78 -2.00
N SER A 65 -1.53 9.63 -2.65
CA SER A 65 -0.41 8.99 -3.37
C SER A 65 -0.05 9.69 -4.68
N VAL A 66 -0.98 10.46 -5.26
CA VAL A 66 -0.75 11.27 -6.44
C VAL A 66 -0.09 12.58 -6.04
N THR A 67 -0.67 13.32 -5.07
CA THR A 67 -0.11 14.59 -4.60
C THR A 67 1.31 14.46 -4.03
N VAL A 68 1.60 13.40 -3.27
CA VAL A 68 2.96 13.13 -2.74
C VAL A 68 3.95 12.81 -3.86
N ARG A 69 3.53 12.06 -4.89
CA ARG A 69 4.41 11.75 -6.05
C ARG A 69 4.72 12.98 -6.88
N TYR A 70 3.74 13.82 -7.17
CA TYR A 70 3.95 15.08 -7.89
C TYR A 70 4.80 16.07 -7.09
N GLY A 71 4.58 16.17 -5.77
CA GLY A 71 5.41 17.01 -4.90
C GLY A 71 6.87 16.55 -4.87
N ASN A 72 7.12 15.23 -4.80
CA ASN A 72 8.47 14.69 -4.81
C ASN A 72 9.18 14.91 -6.15
N ALA A 73 8.47 14.80 -7.28
CA ALA A 73 9.04 15.07 -8.60
C ALA A 73 9.48 16.54 -8.76
N LEU A 74 8.68 17.49 -8.23
CA LEU A 74 9.04 18.92 -8.26
C LEU A 74 10.24 19.25 -7.37
N LEU A 75 10.34 18.62 -6.19
CA LEU A 75 11.49 18.79 -5.32
C LEU A 75 12.76 18.20 -5.94
N LEU A 76 12.63 17.07 -6.64
CA LEU A 76 13.73 16.44 -7.37
C LEU A 76 14.19 17.32 -8.54
N ASP A 77 13.26 17.85 -9.35
CA ASP A 77 13.56 18.82 -10.42
C ASP A 77 14.34 20.03 -9.87
N TRP A 78 13.86 20.60 -8.77
CA TRP A 78 14.52 21.73 -8.12
C TRP A 78 15.92 21.39 -7.62
N ALA A 79 16.12 20.23 -6.99
CA ALA A 79 17.42 19.81 -6.51
C ALA A 79 18.41 19.50 -7.65
N LEU A 80 17.90 19.05 -8.80
CA LEU A 80 18.71 18.72 -9.98
C LEU A 80 19.02 19.93 -10.87
N LYS A 81 18.34 21.08 -10.71
CA LYS A 81 18.61 22.29 -11.50
C LYS A 81 20.05 22.74 -11.43
N ASP A 82 20.65 22.71 -10.24
CA ASP A 82 22.04 23.11 -10.04
C ASP A 82 23.04 22.10 -10.65
N LEU A 83 22.57 20.88 -10.95
CA LEU A 83 23.38 19.82 -11.55
C LEU A 83 23.39 19.88 -13.09
N VAL A 84 22.48 20.65 -13.72
CA VAL A 84 22.35 20.73 -15.19
C VAL A 84 23.63 21.24 -15.84
N GLY A 85 24.28 22.28 -15.28
CA GLY A 85 25.54 22.81 -15.81
C GLY A 85 26.69 21.79 -15.81
N PRO A 86 26.97 21.13 -14.67
CA PRO A 86 27.93 20.03 -14.62
C PRO A 86 27.60 18.85 -15.55
N LEU A 87 26.30 18.55 -15.74
CA LEU A 87 25.83 17.50 -16.65
C LEU A 87 26.07 17.87 -18.12
N GLU A 88 25.84 19.13 -18.49
CA GLU A 88 26.13 19.67 -19.83
C GLU A 88 27.62 19.62 -20.17
N ASP A 89 28.47 19.99 -19.21
CA ASP A 89 29.93 19.98 -19.37
C ASP A 89 30.50 18.55 -19.45
N ALA A 90 29.98 17.63 -18.64
CA ALA A 90 30.48 16.25 -18.58
C ALA A 90 29.94 15.34 -19.68
N PHE A 91 28.69 15.51 -20.11
CA PHE A 91 28.01 14.60 -21.04
C PHE A 91 27.66 15.23 -22.39
N GLY A 92 27.92 16.54 -22.58
CA GLY A 92 27.60 17.25 -23.82
C GLY A 92 26.14 17.01 -24.24
N GLY A 93 25.86 16.82 -25.52
CA GLY A 93 24.50 16.63 -26.04
C GLY A 93 23.73 15.39 -25.52
N LEU A 94 24.35 14.50 -24.73
CA LEU A 94 23.70 13.34 -24.10
C LEU A 94 23.16 13.64 -22.69
N TRP A 95 23.48 14.81 -22.13
CA TRP A 95 22.99 15.25 -20.82
C TRP A 95 21.46 15.14 -20.65
N PRO A 96 20.60 15.42 -21.68
CA PRO A 96 19.15 15.34 -21.51
C PRO A 96 18.67 13.91 -21.26
N SER A 97 19.35 12.92 -21.86
CA SER A 97 19.05 11.50 -21.67
C SER A 97 19.44 11.02 -20.28
N VAL A 98 20.56 11.53 -19.74
CA VAL A 98 21.00 11.23 -18.37
C VAL A 98 20.08 11.88 -17.35
N TYR A 99 19.62 13.10 -17.61
CA TYR A 99 18.68 13.82 -16.76
C TYR A 99 17.30 13.13 -16.71
N ALA A 100 16.83 12.57 -17.84
CA ALA A 100 15.55 11.88 -17.93
C ALA A 100 15.53 10.45 -17.33
N LEU A 101 16.69 9.91 -16.97
CA LEU A 101 16.82 8.59 -16.32
C LEU A 101 16.56 8.62 -14.81
N VAL A 102 16.47 9.82 -14.22
CA VAL A 102 16.29 10.07 -12.78
C VAL A 102 14.82 10.32 -12.46
#